data_AF-A0AAE4WAW5-F1
#
_entry.id   AF-A0AAE4WAW5-F1
#
_cell.length_a   1.000
_cell.length_b   1.000
_cell.length_c   1.000
_cell.angle_alpha   90.00
_cell.angle_beta   90.00
_cell.angle_gamma   90.00
#
_symmetry.space_group_name_H-M   'P 1'
#
loop_
_entity.id
_entity.type
_entity.pdbx_description
1 polymer ?
#
loop_
_entity_poly.entity_id
_entity_poly.type
_entity_poly.pdbx_seq_one_letter_code
_entity_poly.pdbx_strand_id
1 'polypeptide(L)'
;MREFRLSFPACVIAGKQRLDHHDVVLLKTYGLPHGVCSHEDALTLLVLNGCCPDKCAEWQGYFIDSMASYILRKHPPENRIDTYKLQWLISTFTTDGKANSPIEQRLLQHISMMMADLQSASIQMPDLGSITEKTVVSSVHPLKRQGRELRSRFSSRGHKEEKTLPLQQRKKRFALG
;
A
#
# COMPACT_ATOMS: atom_id res chain seq x y z
N MET A 1 19.45 12.42 19.71
CA MET A 1 19.29 11.71 18.43
C MET A 1 20.53 10.85 18.26
N ARG A 2 20.39 9.54 18.00
CA ARG A 2 21.56 8.68 17.76
C ARG A 2 22.17 9.09 16.42
N GLU A 3 23.49 9.28 16.36
CA GLU A 3 24.16 9.55 15.10
C GLU A 3 24.10 8.29 14.22
N PHE A 4 23.70 8.42 12.96
CA PHE A 4 23.73 7.31 12.02
C PHE A 4 25.16 7.13 11.50
N ARG A 5 25.74 5.94 11.68
CA ARG A 5 27.08 5.60 11.17
C ARG A 5 26.99 4.45 10.18
N LEU A 6 27.70 4.62 9.06
CA LEU A 6 27.89 3.53 8.12
C LEU A 6 28.82 2.47 8.72
N SER A 7 28.41 1.21 8.64
CA SER A 7 29.24 0.06 8.97
C SER A 7 30.11 -0.36 7.79
N PHE A 8 31.11 -1.21 8.03
CA PHE A 8 31.84 -1.87 6.93
C PHE A 8 30.90 -2.85 6.22
N PRO A 9 30.86 -2.90 4.87
CA PRO A 9 31.71 -2.18 3.91
C PRO A 9 31.15 -0.82 3.44
N ALA A 10 29.94 -0.44 3.85
CA ALA A 10 29.27 0.79 3.39
C ALA A 10 30.10 2.07 3.66
N CYS A 11 30.81 2.15 4.78
CA CYS A 11 31.66 3.30 5.09
C CYS A 11 32.82 3.47 4.09
N VAL A 12 33.38 2.37 3.59
CA VAL A 12 34.46 2.39 2.59
C VAL A 12 33.90 2.79 1.23
N ILE A 13 32.75 2.22 0.84
CA ILE A 13 32.07 2.52 -0.43
C ILE A 13 31.69 4.00 -0.49
N ALA A 14 31.18 4.57 0.61
CA ALA A 14 30.81 5.99 0.68
C ALA A 14 31.98 6.95 0.44
N GLY A 15 33.22 6.52 0.69
CA GLY A 15 34.43 7.30 0.40
C GLY A 15 34.87 7.27 -1.06
N LYS A 16 34.25 6.43 -1.91
CA LYS A 16 34.60 6.30 -3.33
C LYS A 16 33.86 7.34 -4.19
N GLN A 17 34.55 7.83 -5.22
CA GLN A 17 33.95 8.69 -6.26
C GLN A 17 33.01 7.91 -7.18
N ARG A 18 33.25 6.61 -7.37
CA ARG A 18 32.45 5.73 -8.21
C ARG A 18 32.07 4.47 -7.45
N LEU A 19 30.80 4.10 -7.54
CA LEU A 19 30.26 2.84 -7.03
C LEU A 19 30.19 1.84 -8.19
N ASP A 20 31.03 0.81 -8.11
CA ASP A 20 31.18 -0.22 -9.14
C ASP A 20 30.45 -1.53 -8.78
N HIS A 21 30.46 -2.49 -9.72
CA HIS A 21 29.80 -3.78 -9.53
C HIS A 21 30.31 -4.54 -8.28
N HIS A 22 31.61 -4.50 -7.99
CA HIS A 22 32.18 -5.20 -6.84
C HIS A 22 31.70 -4.61 -5.52
N ASP A 23 31.51 -3.29 -5.46
CA ASP A 23 30.91 -2.64 -4.27
C ASP A 23 29.48 -3.13 -4.02
N VAL A 24 28.68 -3.29 -5.07
CA VAL A 24 27.31 -3.84 -4.95
C VAL A 24 27.34 -5.25 -4.40
N VAL A 25 28.25 -6.09 -4.89
CA VAL A 25 28.43 -7.46 -4.40
C VAL A 25 28.87 -7.46 -2.94
N LEU A 26 29.89 -6.68 -2.57
CA LEU A 26 30.36 -6.56 -1.19
C LEU A 26 29.25 -6.09 -0.25
N LEU A 27 28.48 -5.09 -0.67
CA LEU A 27 27.37 -4.59 0.12
C LEU A 27 26.30 -5.67 0.31
N LYS A 28 25.90 -6.38 -0.74
CA LYS A 28 24.93 -7.48 -0.64
C LYS A 28 25.43 -8.65 0.20
N THR A 29 26.72 -8.97 0.14
CA THR A 29 27.28 -10.14 0.84
C THR A 29 27.55 -9.85 2.32
N TYR A 30 28.06 -8.65 2.64
CA TYR A 30 28.58 -8.35 3.98
C TYR A 30 27.84 -7.21 4.69
N GLY A 31 27.35 -6.21 3.96
CA GLY A 31 26.66 -5.07 4.56
C GLY A 31 25.17 -5.31 4.81
N LEU A 32 24.49 -5.88 3.81
CA LEU A 32 23.06 -6.13 3.77
C LEU A 32 22.75 -7.57 3.33
N PRO A 33 23.25 -8.60 4.06
CA PRO A 33 23.08 -10.01 3.68
C PRO A 33 21.62 -10.48 3.65
N HIS A 34 20.75 -9.80 4.40
CA HIS A 34 19.31 -10.07 4.43
C HIS A 34 18.51 -9.09 3.57
N GLY A 35 19.19 -8.29 2.75
CA GLY A 35 18.58 -7.15 2.06
C GLY A 35 18.18 -6.04 3.02
N VAL A 36 17.26 -5.19 2.57
CA VAL A 36 16.83 -3.98 3.30
C VAL A 36 15.61 -4.32 4.15
N CYS A 37 15.84 -4.56 5.44
CA CYS A 37 14.78 -5.00 6.36
C CYS A 37 14.44 -3.93 7.40
N SER A 38 15.37 -3.03 7.69
CA SER A 38 15.24 -2.00 8.71
C SER A 38 15.32 -0.58 8.13
N HIS A 39 14.94 0.40 8.95
CA HIS A 39 15.12 1.81 8.61
C HIS A 39 16.61 2.17 8.44
N GLU A 40 17.49 1.58 9.24
CA GLU A 40 18.95 1.82 9.15
C GLU A 40 19.53 1.27 7.83
N ASP A 41 19.02 0.13 7.33
CA ASP A 41 19.40 -0.42 6.03
C ASP A 41 18.98 0.53 4.89
N ALA A 42 17.76 1.07 4.98
CA ALA A 42 17.26 2.03 3.99
C ALA A 42 18.07 3.33 4.02
N LEU A 43 18.40 3.84 5.21
CA LEU A 43 19.29 4.98 5.36
C LEU A 43 20.67 4.71 4.76
N THR A 44 21.21 3.50 4.93
CA THR A 44 22.50 3.10 4.32
C THR A 44 22.46 3.27 2.80
N LEU A 45 21.41 2.77 2.14
CA LEU A 45 21.22 2.94 0.69
C LEU A 45 21.06 4.39 0.27
N LEU A 46 20.30 5.18 1.02
CA LEU A 46 20.11 6.61 0.73
C LEU A 46 21.43 7.37 0.81
N VAL A 47 22.22 7.13 1.86
CA VAL A 47 23.53 7.78 2.02
C VAL A 47 24.48 7.37 0.90
N LEU A 48 24.59 6.08 0.57
CA LEU A 48 25.41 5.62 -0.55
C LEU A 48 24.95 6.19 -1.90
N ASN A 49 23.64 6.36 -2.08
CA ASN A 49 23.11 7.01 -3.26
C ASN A 49 23.52 8.49 -3.34
N GLY A 50 23.56 9.20 -2.21
CA GLY A 50 24.00 10.60 -2.15
C GLY A 50 25.52 10.81 -2.25
N CYS A 51 26.34 9.88 -1.73
CA CYS A 51 27.79 10.08 -1.63
C CYS A 51 28.54 9.88 -2.96
N CYS A 52 28.19 8.87 -3.75
CA CYS A 52 28.94 8.54 -4.97
C CYS A 52 28.33 9.25 -6.20
N PRO A 53 28.97 10.21 -6.87
CA PRO A 53 28.39 10.83 -8.07
C PRO A 53 28.24 9.87 -9.24
N ASP A 54 29.17 8.94 -9.41
CA ASP A 54 29.17 7.97 -10.51
C ASP A 54 28.79 6.57 -10.02
N LYS A 55 27.89 5.90 -10.74
CA LYS A 55 27.23 4.65 -10.31
C LYS A 55 27.04 3.70 -11.47
N CYS A 56 27.33 2.42 -11.25
CA CYS A 56 27.05 1.37 -12.24
C CYS A 56 25.55 1.06 -12.38
N ALA A 57 25.17 0.36 -13.45
CA ALA A 57 23.77 -0.02 -13.72
C ALA A 57 23.24 -1.01 -12.67
N GLU A 58 24.09 -1.87 -12.13
CA GLU A 58 23.75 -2.85 -11.12
C GLU A 58 23.37 -2.20 -9.79
N TRP A 59 24.04 -1.10 -9.44
CA TRP A 59 23.62 -0.28 -8.30
C TRP A 59 22.23 0.30 -8.53
N GLN A 60 21.97 0.78 -9.75
CA GLN A 60 20.69 1.39 -10.06
C GLN A 60 19.54 0.39 -9.89
N GLY A 61 19.66 -0.82 -10.44
CA GLY A 61 18.67 -1.88 -10.27
C GLY A 61 18.53 -2.27 -8.79
N TYR A 62 19.65 -2.50 -8.12
CA TYR A 62 19.65 -2.89 -6.71
C TYR A 62 18.99 -1.85 -5.80
N PHE A 63 19.31 -0.57 -5.96
CA PHE A 63 18.74 0.52 -5.17
C PHE A 63 17.23 0.62 -5.40
N ILE A 64 16.78 0.62 -6.66
CA ILE A 64 15.36 0.74 -7.00
C ILE A 64 14.56 -0.42 -6.40
N ASP A 65 14.96 -1.67 -6.69
CA ASP A 65 14.21 -2.85 -6.28
C ASP A 65 14.19 -2.99 -4.74
N SER A 66 15.35 -2.80 -4.11
CA SER A 66 15.48 -2.99 -2.66
C SER A 66 14.76 -1.90 -1.88
N MET A 67 14.88 -0.64 -2.31
CA MET A 67 14.21 0.49 -1.67
C MET A 67 12.70 0.42 -1.87
N ALA A 68 12.23 0.10 -3.08
CA ALA A 68 10.79 -0.04 -3.34
C ALA A 68 10.19 -1.20 -2.53
N SER A 69 10.87 -2.35 -2.48
CA SER A 69 10.43 -3.51 -1.69
C SER A 69 10.39 -3.16 -0.19
N TYR A 70 11.41 -2.48 0.34
CA TYR A 70 11.41 -2.01 1.73
C TYR A 70 10.24 -1.07 2.00
N ILE A 71 10.09 -0.03 1.18
CA ILE A 71 9.04 0.97 1.34
C ILE A 71 7.69 0.28 1.30
N LEU A 72 7.38 -0.51 0.28
CA LEU A 72 6.05 -1.10 0.15
C LEU A 72 5.79 -2.21 1.16
N ARG A 73 6.73 -3.14 1.36
CA ARG A 73 6.45 -4.40 2.08
C ARG A 73 6.94 -4.42 3.53
N LYS A 74 7.81 -3.50 3.94
CA LYS A 74 8.42 -3.50 5.28
C LYS A 74 8.13 -2.24 6.07
N HIS A 75 8.05 -1.09 5.41
CA HIS A 75 7.70 0.16 6.07
C HIS A 75 6.19 0.25 6.28
N PRO A 76 5.70 0.35 7.53
CA PRO A 76 4.26 0.45 7.80
C PRO A 76 3.64 1.69 7.13
N PRO A 77 2.39 1.60 6.64
CA PRO A 77 1.58 0.39 6.47
C PRO A 77 2.09 -0.50 5.31
N GLU A 78 2.06 -1.82 5.49
CA GLU A 78 2.51 -2.78 4.46
C GLU A 78 1.54 -2.83 3.27
N ASN A 79 2.11 -2.97 2.07
CA ASN A 79 1.43 -3.07 0.77
C ASN A 79 0.46 -1.91 0.48
N ARG A 80 0.61 -0.80 1.19
CA ARG A 80 -0.21 0.40 1.04
C ARG A 80 0.67 1.64 1.18
N ILE A 81 0.20 2.73 0.59
CA ILE A 81 0.76 4.06 0.77
C ILE A 81 -0.34 4.92 1.39
N ASP A 82 -0.15 5.33 2.64
CA ASP A 82 -0.99 6.31 3.32
C ASP A 82 -0.42 7.72 3.17
N THR A 83 -1.10 8.71 3.71
CA THR A 83 -0.68 10.10 3.62
C THR A 83 0.70 10.34 4.26
N TYR A 84 1.01 9.69 5.39
CA TYR A 84 2.29 9.88 6.08
C TYR A 84 3.46 9.32 5.27
N LYS A 85 3.31 8.10 4.75
CA LYS A 85 4.31 7.45 3.91
C LYS A 85 4.50 8.18 2.59
N LEU A 86 3.42 8.72 2.01
CA LEU A 86 3.51 9.58 0.83
C LEU A 86 4.25 10.89 1.12
N GLN A 87 3.95 11.56 2.24
CA GLN A 87 4.66 12.77 2.64
C GLN A 87 6.15 12.51 2.85
N TRP A 88 6.50 11.39 3.49
CA TRP A 88 7.89 10.97 3.66
C TRP A 88 8.59 10.69 2.32
N LEU A 89 7.91 10.02 1.37
CA LEU A 89 8.43 9.79 0.02
C LEU A 89 8.73 11.11 -0.69
N ILE A 90 7.79 12.05 -0.65
CA ILE A 90 7.94 13.38 -1.28
C ILE A 90 9.10 14.13 -0.62
N SER A 91 9.16 14.20 0.71
CA SER A 91 10.22 14.93 1.40
C SER A 91 11.61 14.32 1.22
N THR A 92 11.69 12.99 1.00
CA THR A 92 12.96 12.28 0.89
C THR A 92 13.49 12.30 -0.55
N PHE A 93 12.62 12.14 -1.54
CA PHE A 93 13.02 11.91 -2.93
C PHE A 93 12.74 13.08 -3.87
N THR A 94 12.11 14.16 -3.37
CA THR A 94 11.79 15.32 -4.20
C THR A 94 12.15 16.66 -3.55
N THR A 95 12.52 17.61 -4.39
CA THR A 95 12.69 19.03 -4.05
C THR A 95 11.93 19.85 -5.10
N ASP A 96 11.11 20.80 -4.67
CA ASP A 96 10.27 21.62 -5.55
C ASP A 96 9.39 20.82 -6.54
N GLY A 97 8.89 19.68 -6.08
CA GLY A 97 8.03 18.78 -6.88
C GLY A 97 8.76 17.99 -7.96
N LYS A 98 10.10 18.02 -7.98
CA LYS A 98 10.94 17.23 -8.89
C LYS A 98 11.76 16.22 -8.11
N ALA A 99 11.98 15.04 -8.69
CA ALA A 99 12.87 14.05 -8.08
C ALA A 99 14.30 14.59 -7.96
N ASN A 100 15.02 14.30 -6.87
CA ASN A 100 16.35 14.87 -6.66
C ASN A 100 17.40 14.30 -7.63
N SER A 101 17.15 13.12 -8.19
CA SER A 101 18.03 12.48 -9.16
C SER A 101 17.27 11.57 -10.14
N PRO A 102 17.85 11.23 -11.31
CA PRO A 102 17.20 10.33 -12.27
C PRO A 102 16.89 8.94 -11.72
N ILE A 103 17.75 8.42 -10.83
CA ILE A 103 17.52 7.12 -10.16
C ILE A 103 16.34 7.19 -9.18
N GLU A 104 16.19 8.30 -8.45
CA GLU A 104 15.05 8.52 -7.54
C GLU A 104 13.74 8.70 -8.30
N GLN A 105 13.77 9.36 -9.45
CA GLN A 105 12.61 9.43 -10.34
C GLN A 105 12.16 8.03 -10.78
N ARG A 106 13.11 7.17 -11.18
CA ARG A 106 12.82 5.78 -11.55
C ARG A 106 12.29 4.97 -10.37
N LEU A 107 12.81 5.20 -9.16
CA LEU A 107 12.28 4.58 -7.93
C LEU A 107 10.80 4.93 -7.73
N LEU A 108 10.44 6.21 -7.82
CA LEU A 108 9.05 6.65 -7.64
C LEU A 108 8.12 6.04 -8.70
N GLN A 109 8.56 5.97 -9.96
CA GLN A 109 7.81 5.31 -11.03
C GLN A 109 7.65 3.81 -10.75
N HIS A 110 8.71 3.14 -10.29
CA HIS A 110 8.68 1.73 -9.96
C HIS A 110 7.72 1.42 -8.81
N ILE A 111 7.73 2.24 -7.76
CA ILE A 111 6.76 2.14 -6.64
C ILE A 111 5.33 2.30 -7.16
N SER A 112 5.07 3.27 -8.04
CA SER A 112 3.74 3.47 -8.63
C SER A 112 3.28 2.25 -9.43
N MET A 113 4.18 1.61 -10.18
CA MET A 113 3.89 0.40 -10.95
C MET A 113 3.56 -0.77 -10.01
N MET A 114 4.40 -1.03 -9.00
CA MET A 114 4.15 -2.09 -8.01
C MET A 114 2.82 -1.90 -7.26
N MET A 115 2.44 -0.65 -6.96
CA MET A 115 1.16 -0.34 -6.34
C MET A 115 -0.03 -0.65 -7.24
N ALA A 116 0.07 -0.40 -8.54
CA ALA A 116 -0.97 -0.75 -9.50
C ALA A 116 -1.16 -2.28 -9.58
N ASP A 117 -0.08 -3.04 -9.54
CA ASP A 117 -0.12 -4.52 -9.54
C ASP A 117 -0.78 -5.09 -8.27
N LEU A 118 -0.56 -4.46 -7.11
CA LEU A 118 -1.22 -4.85 -5.86
C LEU A 118 -2.74 -4.59 -5.90
N GLN A 119 -3.17 -3.52 -6.57
CA GLN A 119 -4.59 -3.19 -6.70
C GLN A 119 -5.32 -4.14 -7.66
N SER A 120 -4.68 -4.52 -8.77
CA SER A 120 -5.27 -5.45 -9.74
C SER A 120 -5.43 -6.87 -9.16
N ALA A 121 -4.47 -7.33 -8.34
CA ALA A 121 -4.56 -8.61 -7.64
C ALA A 121 -5.73 -8.65 -6.63
N SER A 122 -6.09 -7.53 -6.02
CA SER A 122 -7.24 -7.44 -5.08
C SER A 122 -8.61 -7.60 -5.76
N ILE A 123 -8.71 -7.52 -7.09
CA ILE A 123 -9.98 -7.55 -7.83
C ILE A 123 -10.37 -8.98 -8.24
N GLN A 124 -9.48 -9.97 -8.11
CA GLN A 124 -9.75 -11.38 -8.46
C GLN A 124 -10.20 -12.22 -7.24
N MET A 125 -11.46 -12.04 -6.82
CA MET A 125 -12.26 -13.13 -6.25
C MET A 125 -13.64 -13.09 -6.91
N PRO A 126 -13.91 -13.84 -7.98
CA PRO A 126 -15.26 -14.15 -8.36
C PRO A 126 -15.82 -15.15 -7.35
N ASP A 127 -16.72 -14.67 -6.49
CA ASP A 127 -17.63 -15.50 -5.70
C ASP A 127 -18.49 -16.32 -6.68
N LEU A 128 -18.14 -17.59 -6.88
CA LEU A 128 -19.01 -18.55 -7.56
C LEU A 128 -20.01 -19.12 -6.54
N GLY A 129 -20.81 -18.23 -5.97
CA GLY A 129 -21.90 -18.54 -5.05
C GLY A 129 -23.22 -18.70 -5.78
N SER A 130 -23.65 -19.96 -5.95
CA SER A 130 -25.04 -20.38 -6.17
C SER A 130 -25.83 -19.72 -7.32
N ILE A 131 -25.68 -20.25 -8.54
CA ILE A 131 -26.81 -20.24 -9.49
C ILE A 131 -27.75 -21.38 -9.05
N THR A 132 -28.70 -21.09 -8.15
CA THR A 132 -29.89 -21.93 -8.06
C THR A 132 -30.78 -21.56 -9.23
N GLU A 133 -30.80 -22.42 -10.24
CA GLU A 133 -31.83 -22.43 -11.27
C GLU A 133 -33.22 -22.50 -10.62
N LYS A 134 -33.99 -21.42 -10.72
CA LYS A 134 -35.44 -21.50 -10.82
C LYS A 134 -35.92 -20.57 -11.92
N THR A 135 -35.85 -21.11 -13.12
CA THR A 135 -36.58 -20.67 -14.31
C THR A 135 -38.08 -20.75 -14.03
N VAL A 136 -38.71 -19.63 -13.67
CA VAL A 136 -40.14 -19.41 -13.91
C VAL A 136 -40.27 -18.04 -14.54
N VAL A 137 -40.17 -18.00 -15.86
CA VAL A 137 -40.78 -16.92 -16.66
C VAL A 137 -41.95 -17.55 -17.38
N SER A 138 -43.11 -17.37 -16.76
CA SER A 138 -44.41 -17.40 -17.40
C SER A 138 -44.44 -16.30 -18.46
N SER A 139 -44.78 -16.65 -19.70
CA SER A 139 -45.43 -15.71 -20.61
C SER A 139 -46.13 -16.47 -21.74
N VAL A 140 -47.43 -16.65 -21.60
CA VAL A 140 -48.32 -16.83 -22.76
C VAL A 140 -49.52 -15.91 -22.60
N HIS A 141 -49.91 -15.35 -23.74
CA HIS A 141 -50.64 -14.12 -24.01
C HIS A 141 -52.05 -13.93 -23.41
N PRO A 142 -52.59 -12.69 -23.48
CA PRO A 142 -53.79 -12.25 -22.78
C PRO A 142 -55.08 -12.54 -23.56
N LEU A 143 -56.11 -13.01 -22.87
CA LEU A 143 -57.50 -13.00 -23.35
C LEU A 143 -58.45 -12.51 -22.25
N LYS A 144 -59.22 -11.49 -22.60
CA LYS A 144 -60.30 -10.84 -21.83
C LYS A 144 -61.32 -11.84 -21.26
N ARG A 145 -61.85 -11.56 -20.07
CA ARG A 145 -63.31 -11.47 -19.78
C ARG A 145 -63.61 -11.13 -18.30
N GLN A 146 -64.04 -9.88 -18.10
CA GLN A 146 -65.25 -9.44 -17.41
C GLN A 146 -65.78 -10.23 -16.19
N GLY A 147 -65.93 -9.53 -15.05
CA GLY A 147 -67.12 -9.68 -14.19
C GLY A 147 -66.91 -9.80 -12.67
N ARG A 148 -67.46 -8.79 -11.98
CA ARG A 148 -68.12 -8.81 -10.64
C ARG A 148 -67.28 -8.58 -9.38
N GLU A 149 -67.73 -7.57 -8.66
CA GLU A 149 -67.54 -7.30 -7.23
C GLU A 149 -67.89 -8.51 -6.35
N LEU A 150 -67.24 -8.61 -5.19
CA LEU A 150 -67.90 -8.48 -3.87
C LEU A 150 -66.88 -8.61 -2.73
N ARG A 151 -66.86 -7.55 -1.90
CA ARG A 151 -66.84 -7.57 -0.43
C ARG A 151 -65.87 -8.51 0.33
N SER A 152 -65.21 -7.85 1.30
CA SER A 152 -65.36 -8.11 2.75
C SER A 152 -64.24 -8.88 3.49
N ARG A 153 -63.53 -8.10 4.32
CA ARG A 153 -63.33 -8.25 5.78
C ARG A 153 -62.19 -9.12 6.33
N PHE A 154 -61.55 -8.49 7.34
CA PHE A 154 -60.94 -9.06 8.57
C PHE A 154 -59.66 -9.91 8.37
N SER A 155 -58.67 -9.97 9.26
CA SER A 155 -58.44 -9.41 10.59
C SER A 155 -56.94 -9.46 10.90
N SER A 156 -56.47 -8.46 11.62
CA SER A 156 -55.57 -8.50 12.79
C SER A 156 -54.59 -9.66 13.03
N ARG A 157 -53.31 -9.30 13.22
CA ARG A 157 -52.39 -9.63 14.36
C ARG A 157 -50.97 -9.36 13.85
N GLY A 158 -50.08 -8.60 14.49
CA GLY A 158 -49.88 -8.32 15.91
C GLY A 158 -48.42 -8.70 16.25
N HIS A 159 -47.81 -7.97 17.21
CA HIS A 159 -46.45 -8.11 17.79
C HIS A 159 -45.33 -7.33 17.08
N LYS A 160 -44.42 -6.65 17.79
CA LYS A 160 -44.35 -6.18 19.19
C LYS A 160 -43.22 -5.14 19.20
N GLU A 161 -43.44 -4.06 19.91
CA GLU A 161 -42.49 -3.01 20.25
C GLU A 161 -41.67 -3.44 21.47
N GLU A 162 -40.34 -3.25 21.45
CA GLU A 162 -39.52 -2.97 22.65
C GLU A 162 -38.18 -2.34 22.20
N LYS A 163 -38.03 -1.00 22.24
CA LYS A 163 -37.57 -0.15 23.36
C LYS A 163 -36.06 -0.29 23.67
N THR A 164 -35.27 0.73 23.27
CA THR A 164 -34.62 1.78 24.12
C THR A 164 -33.35 1.32 24.85
N LEU A 165 -32.23 2.04 24.97
CA LEU A 165 -31.81 3.45 24.79
C LEU A 165 -30.25 3.51 24.79
N PRO A 166 -29.63 4.68 24.54
CA PRO A 166 -28.18 4.91 24.33
C PRO A 166 -27.46 5.56 25.52
N LEU A 167 -26.12 5.60 25.48
CA LEU A 167 -25.23 6.54 26.23
C LEU A 167 -23.88 6.54 25.48
N GLN A 168 -23.42 7.59 24.78
CA GLN A 168 -22.97 8.94 25.16
C GLN A 168 -21.76 9.03 26.11
N GLN A 169 -20.84 9.92 25.68
CA GLN A 169 -19.73 10.60 26.38
C GLN A 169 -18.34 9.97 26.28
N ARG A 170 -17.39 10.51 25.50
CA ARG A 170 -16.73 11.85 25.52
C ARG A 170 -15.78 12.02 26.72
N LYS A 171 -14.47 12.03 26.47
CA LYS A 171 -13.56 13.09 26.95
C LYS A 171 -12.15 13.03 26.34
N LYS A 172 -11.83 14.10 25.60
CA LYS A 172 -10.49 14.66 25.37
C LYS A 172 -10.08 15.47 26.60
N ARG A 173 -8.77 15.51 26.91
CA ARG A 173 -7.92 16.64 27.42
C ARG A 173 -6.64 16.04 28.04
N PHE A 174 -5.44 16.27 27.50
CA PHE A 174 -4.53 17.44 27.64
C PHE A 174 -3.87 17.62 29.02
N ALA A 175 -2.54 17.78 28.97
CA ALA A 175 -1.63 18.61 29.77
C ALA A 175 -0.69 17.96 30.81
N LEU A 176 0.61 18.10 30.52
CA LEU A 176 1.73 18.64 31.32
C LEU A 176 1.93 18.14 32.77
N GLY A 177 3.13 17.61 32.98
CA GLY A 177 3.87 17.50 34.23
C GLY A 177 5.33 17.25 33.89
#